data_AF-A0A286ENK2-F1
#
_entry.id   AF-A0A286ENK2-F1
#
_cell.length_a   1.000
_cell.length_b   1.000
_cell.length_c   1.000
_cell.angle_alpha   90.00
_cell.angle_beta   90.00
_cell.angle_gamma   90.00
#
_symmetry.space_group_name_H-M   'P 1'
#
loop_
_entity.id
_entity.type
_entity.pdbx_description
1 polymer ?
#
loop_
_entity_poly.entity_id
_entity_poly.type
_entity_poly.pdbx_seq_one_letter_code
_entity_poly.pdbx_strand_id
1 'polypeptide(L)'
;MSEAQSQLQVHSGHLAMLAGWLVIFAAVYVRDKVRSRNRGAAPAPSVRLRVKLLGYPGAVAATSVVAGVIHLLVIREHFEEAALYGWFFLVLTLLQFGYAGWVIWRPTRALLTAGGLASLGVVVLWLATRTIAIPLGPAAGEKEAFGTLDVLCSVTELLTVILCALAVRALDGRTSVRSALMPSASVPSAGFEPATPALGDGRSKCL
;
A
#
# COMPACT_ATOMS: atom_id res chain seq x y z
N MET A 1 30.61 25.01 8.52
CA MET A 1 29.13 25.17 8.49
C MET A 1 28.55 25.14 7.08
N SER A 2 29.26 25.63 6.05
CA SER A 2 28.80 25.62 4.65
C SER A 2 28.64 24.22 4.03
N GLU A 3 29.56 23.27 4.31
CA GLU A 3 29.48 21.89 3.78
C GLU A 3 28.36 21.06 4.42
N ALA A 4 28.03 21.31 5.69
CA ALA A 4 26.94 20.62 6.37
C ALA A 4 25.56 21.04 5.83
N GLN A 5 25.43 22.29 5.36
CA GLN A 5 24.18 22.79 4.76
C GLN A 5 24.00 22.33 3.30
N SER A 6 25.09 22.17 2.53
CA SER A 6 24.99 21.63 1.16
C SER A 6 24.59 20.16 1.14
N GLN A 7 25.11 19.36 2.09
CA GLN A 7 24.64 18.00 2.34
C GLN A 7 23.16 18.02 2.73
N LEU A 8 22.73 18.80 3.74
CA LEU A 8 21.31 18.86 4.12
C LEU A 8 20.33 19.27 3.01
N GLN A 9 20.72 20.15 2.08
CA GLN A 9 19.86 20.55 0.96
C GLN A 9 19.75 19.48 -0.14
N VAL A 10 20.85 18.81 -0.50
CA VAL A 10 20.83 17.68 -1.45
C VAL A 10 20.13 16.46 -0.84
N HIS A 11 20.29 16.25 0.46
CA HIS A 11 19.77 15.08 1.18
C HIS A 11 18.33 15.22 1.72
N SER A 12 17.77 16.42 1.72
CA SER A 12 16.38 16.68 2.11
C SER A 12 15.35 15.97 1.22
N GLY A 13 15.69 15.71 -0.05
CA GLY A 13 14.82 14.99 -1.00
C GLY A 13 14.57 13.54 -0.57
N HIS A 14 15.61 12.83 -0.12
CA HIS A 14 15.51 11.45 0.36
C HIS A 14 14.68 11.35 1.65
N LEU A 15 14.87 12.30 2.56
CA LEU A 15 14.13 12.38 3.83
C LEU A 15 12.65 12.74 3.61
N ALA A 16 12.36 13.69 2.72
CA ALA A 16 11.00 14.08 2.39
C ALA A 16 10.23 12.91 1.74
N MET A 17 10.90 12.13 0.89
CA MET A 17 10.31 10.93 0.29
C MET A 17 9.97 9.89 1.37
N LEU A 18 10.93 9.50 2.21
CA LEU A 18 10.70 8.56 3.32
C LEU A 18 9.61 9.03 4.30
N ALA A 19 9.63 10.30 4.69
CA ALA A 19 8.65 10.87 5.60
C ALA A 19 7.24 10.86 5.00
N GLY A 20 7.11 11.21 3.70
CA GLY A 20 5.85 11.11 2.97
C GLY A 20 5.31 9.67 2.95
N TRP A 21 6.20 8.69 2.80
CA TRP A 21 5.85 7.27 2.80
C TRP A 21 5.37 6.75 4.16
N LEU A 22 6.05 7.12 5.24
CA LEU A 22 5.62 6.78 6.61
C LEU A 22 4.23 7.35 6.91
N VAL A 23 3.96 8.59 6.49
CA VAL A 23 2.66 9.23 6.67
C VAL A 23 1.57 8.52 5.87
N ILE A 24 1.84 8.13 4.62
CA ILE A 24 0.88 7.40 3.77
C ILE A 24 0.56 6.03 4.39
N PHE A 25 1.57 5.26 4.81
CA PHE A 25 1.35 3.97 5.45
C PHE A 25 0.61 4.12 6.78
N ALA A 26 0.93 5.13 7.59
CA ALA A 26 0.20 5.42 8.81
C ALA A 26 -1.27 5.81 8.54
N ALA A 27 -1.54 6.62 7.51
CA ALA A 27 -2.90 7.00 7.13
C ALA A 27 -3.72 5.80 6.63
N VAL A 28 -3.11 4.94 5.80
CA VAL A 28 -3.72 3.68 5.36
C VAL A 28 -3.98 2.77 6.56
N TYR A 29 -3.06 2.72 7.54
CA TYR A 29 -3.17 1.90 8.74
C TYR A 29 -4.36 2.32 9.59
N VAL A 30 -4.43 3.61 9.90
CA VAL A 30 -5.52 4.20 10.68
C VAL A 30 -6.86 3.95 9.98
N ARG A 31 -6.94 4.19 8.66
CA ARG A 31 -8.16 3.94 7.88
C ARG A 31 -8.60 2.48 7.94
N ASP A 32 -7.67 1.54 7.78
CA ASP A 32 -7.99 0.11 7.76
C ASP A 32 -8.34 -0.42 9.17
N LYS A 33 -7.71 0.12 10.21
CA LYS A 33 -8.02 -0.16 11.62
C LYS A 33 -9.42 0.35 12.01
N VAL A 34 -9.79 1.56 11.58
CA VAL A 34 -11.15 2.09 11.79
C VAL A 34 -12.18 1.23 11.05
N ARG A 35 -11.90 0.85 9.80
CA ARG A 35 -12.81 0.04 8.98
C ARG A 35 -12.93 -1.41 9.46
N SER A 36 -11.87 -1.97 10.05
CA SER A 36 -11.87 -3.30 10.63
C SER A 36 -12.61 -3.35 11.96
N ARG A 37 -12.50 -2.31 12.79
CA ARG A 37 -13.28 -2.16 14.02
C ARG A 37 -14.79 -2.12 13.74
N ASN A 38 -15.18 -1.53 12.61
CA ASN A 38 -16.58 -1.46 12.18
C ASN A 38 -17.10 -2.76 11.52
N ARG A 39 -16.23 -3.72 11.19
CA ARG A 39 -16.61 -5.02 10.62
C ARG A 39 -16.41 -6.09 11.69
N GLY A 40 -17.49 -6.53 12.34
CA GLY A 40 -17.48 -7.59 13.34
C GLY A 40 -16.74 -8.87 12.88
N ALA A 41 -16.30 -9.68 13.86
CA ALA A 41 -15.43 -10.84 13.67
C ALA A 41 -15.94 -11.79 12.56
N ALA A 42 -15.15 -11.93 11.49
CA ALA A 42 -15.42 -12.82 10.36
C ALA A 42 -14.72 -14.19 10.54
N PRO A 43 -15.24 -15.29 9.95
CA PRO A 43 -14.81 -16.66 10.26
C PRO A 43 -13.42 -17.06 9.69
N ALA A 44 -12.95 -18.25 10.10
CA ALA A 44 -11.56 -18.75 10.11
C ALA A 44 -10.68 -18.59 8.83
N PRO A 45 -9.32 -18.57 8.97
CA PRO A 45 -8.39 -17.96 8.00
C PRO A 45 -7.69 -18.89 6.99
N SER A 46 -7.74 -20.22 7.18
CA SER A 46 -6.77 -21.15 6.55
C SER A 46 -6.91 -21.29 5.03
N VAL A 47 -8.12 -21.45 4.49
CA VAL A 47 -8.35 -21.58 3.03
C VAL A 47 -8.08 -20.25 2.31
N ARG A 48 -8.36 -19.12 2.96
CA ARG A 48 -8.11 -17.78 2.40
C ARG A 48 -6.62 -17.45 2.28
N LEU A 49 -5.77 -18.01 3.15
CA LEU A 49 -4.34 -17.71 3.14
C LEU A 49 -3.62 -18.36 1.95
N ARG A 50 -3.90 -19.63 1.64
CA ARG A 50 -3.33 -20.32 0.47
C ARG A 50 -3.67 -19.60 -0.85
N VAL A 51 -4.93 -19.21 -1.04
CA VAL A 51 -5.36 -18.47 -2.24
C VAL A 51 -4.67 -17.11 -2.35
N LYS A 52 -4.39 -16.43 -1.22
CA LYS A 52 -3.64 -15.18 -1.23
C LYS A 52 -2.17 -15.38 -1.57
N LEU A 53 -1.53 -16.39 -0.98
CA LEU A 53 -0.12 -16.71 -1.21
C LEU A 53 0.16 -17.15 -2.65
N LEU A 54 -0.77 -17.86 -3.28
CA LEU A 54 -0.63 -18.30 -4.67
C LEU A 54 -1.12 -17.25 -5.69
N GLY A 55 -1.77 -16.17 -5.23
CA GLY A 55 -2.28 -15.10 -6.10
C GLY A 55 -1.37 -13.86 -6.11
N TYR A 56 -1.83 -12.79 -6.78
CA TYR A 56 -1.10 -11.52 -6.84
C TYR A 56 -0.62 -10.98 -5.47
N PRO A 57 -1.40 -11.05 -4.37
CA PRO A 57 -0.92 -10.57 -3.06
C PRO A 57 0.32 -11.33 -2.56
N GLY A 58 0.40 -12.63 -2.81
CA GLY A 58 1.57 -13.45 -2.47
C GLY A 58 2.80 -13.07 -3.30
N ALA A 59 2.61 -12.88 -4.61
CA ALA A 59 3.70 -12.41 -5.49
C ALA A 59 4.21 -11.01 -5.10
N VAL A 60 3.30 -10.08 -4.77
CA VAL A 60 3.66 -8.75 -4.24
C VAL A 60 4.44 -8.88 -2.93
N ALA A 61 3.97 -9.70 -1.99
CA ALA A 61 4.66 -9.90 -0.72
C ALA A 61 6.05 -10.52 -0.91
N ALA A 62 6.19 -11.51 -1.80
CA ALA A 62 7.46 -12.18 -2.07
C ALA A 62 8.49 -11.21 -2.68
N THR A 63 8.09 -10.45 -3.71
CA THR A 63 8.97 -9.45 -4.35
C THR A 63 9.35 -8.35 -3.37
N SER A 64 8.41 -7.89 -2.54
CA SER A 64 8.68 -6.95 -1.44
C SER A 64 9.69 -7.52 -0.44
N VAL A 65 9.55 -8.77 0.00
CA VAL A 65 10.51 -9.41 0.91
C VAL A 65 11.90 -9.50 0.27
N VAL A 66 12.01 -9.88 -1.00
CA VAL A 66 13.30 -9.96 -1.70
C VAL A 66 13.98 -8.59 -1.75
N ALA A 67 13.25 -7.53 -2.13
CA ALA A 67 13.79 -6.17 -2.10
C ALA A 67 14.23 -5.75 -0.68
N GLY A 68 13.41 -6.05 0.34
CA GLY A 68 13.74 -5.77 1.74
C GLY A 68 15.01 -6.48 2.22
N VAL A 69 15.24 -7.73 1.78
CA VAL A 69 16.47 -8.47 2.07
C VAL A 69 17.67 -7.84 1.36
N ILE A 70 17.55 -7.46 0.09
CA ILE A 70 18.67 -6.81 -0.62
C ILE A 70 19.03 -5.48 0.04
N HIS A 71 18.04 -4.65 0.38
CA HIS A 71 18.27 -3.42 1.16
C HIS A 71 18.95 -3.71 2.50
N LEU A 72 18.53 -4.76 3.21
CA LEU A 72 19.16 -5.15 4.48
C LEU A 72 20.64 -5.50 4.32
N LEU A 73 21.01 -6.18 3.23
CA LEU A 73 22.40 -6.59 2.97
C LEU A 73 23.34 -5.39 2.78
N VAL A 74 22.86 -4.30 2.17
CA VAL A 74 23.68 -3.12 1.86
C VAL A 74 23.70 -2.06 2.98
N ILE A 75 22.89 -2.22 4.04
CA ILE A 75 22.79 -1.25 5.14
C ILE A 75 24.16 -0.93 5.77
N ARG A 76 25.01 -1.94 5.97
CA ARG A 76 26.32 -1.76 6.63
C ARG A 76 27.23 -0.85 5.80
N GLU A 77 27.34 -1.13 4.50
CA GLU A 77 28.14 -0.34 3.56
C GLU A 77 27.67 1.12 3.56
N HIS A 78 26.35 1.33 3.58
CA HIS A 78 25.77 2.68 3.58
C HIS A 78 25.98 3.43 4.91
N PHE A 79 26.07 2.72 6.04
CA PHE A 79 26.47 3.36 7.31
C PHE A 79 27.95 3.76 7.34
N GLU A 80 28.82 3.01 6.66
CA GLU A 80 30.24 3.35 6.51
C GLU A 80 30.44 4.59 5.61
N GLU A 81 29.56 4.78 4.63
CA GLU A 81 29.54 5.97 3.77
C GLU A 81 28.96 7.20 4.49
N ALA A 82 27.74 7.08 5.02
CA ALA A 82 27.09 8.15 5.79
C ALA A 82 25.95 7.60 6.64
N ALA A 83 25.87 8.04 7.91
CA ALA A 83 24.80 7.62 8.82
C ALA A 83 23.39 7.80 8.25
N LEU A 84 23.17 8.87 7.48
CA LEU A 84 21.88 9.15 6.85
C LEU A 84 21.47 8.07 5.83
N TYR A 85 22.42 7.56 5.03
CA TYR A 85 22.15 6.51 4.07
C TYR A 85 21.82 5.19 4.78
N GLY A 86 22.59 4.82 5.80
CA GLY A 86 22.29 3.63 6.61
C GLY A 86 20.89 3.67 7.25
N TRP A 87 20.49 4.82 7.80
CA TRP A 87 19.13 5.00 8.34
C TRP A 87 18.05 4.93 7.26
N PHE A 88 18.30 5.48 6.07
CA PHE A 88 17.38 5.40 4.95
C PHE A 88 17.08 3.94 4.58
N PHE A 89 18.11 3.13 4.38
CA PHE A 89 17.95 1.72 4.01
C PHE A 89 17.34 0.90 5.15
N LEU A 90 17.66 1.18 6.41
CA LEU A 90 17.04 0.51 7.54
C LEU A 90 15.53 0.76 7.60
N VAL A 91 15.09 2.01 7.47
CA VAL A 91 13.65 2.34 7.45
C VAL A 91 12.98 1.69 6.25
N LEU A 92 13.62 1.74 5.08
CA LEU A 92 13.10 1.14 3.85
C LEU A 92 12.92 -0.38 3.98
N THR A 93 13.90 -1.09 4.54
CA THR A 93 13.82 -2.53 4.85
C THR A 93 12.63 -2.84 5.75
N LEU A 94 12.45 -2.09 6.84
CA LEU A 94 11.33 -2.30 7.77
C LEU A 94 9.97 -2.06 7.10
N LEU A 95 9.88 -1.02 6.27
CA LEU A 95 8.69 -0.73 5.48
C LEU A 95 8.39 -1.86 4.49
N GLN A 96 9.41 -2.42 3.84
CA GLN A 96 9.24 -3.48 2.83
C GLN A 96 8.75 -4.80 3.46
N PHE A 97 9.26 -5.17 4.64
CA PHE A 97 8.75 -6.32 5.39
C PHE A 97 7.36 -6.09 5.98
N GLY A 98 7.12 -4.91 6.54
CA GLY A 98 5.80 -4.53 7.05
C GLY A 98 4.74 -4.52 5.96
N TYR A 99 5.07 -3.98 4.78
CA TYR A 99 4.21 -3.98 3.61
C TYR A 99 3.86 -5.41 3.15
N ALA A 100 4.86 -6.29 3.05
CA ALA A 100 4.63 -7.69 2.69
C ALA A 100 3.64 -8.39 3.63
N GLY A 101 3.85 -8.27 4.95
CA GLY A 101 2.95 -8.84 5.95
C GLY A 101 1.52 -8.29 5.85
N TRP A 102 1.39 -6.99 5.62
CA TRP A 102 0.09 -6.33 5.55
C TRP A 102 -0.68 -6.66 4.27
N VAL A 103 0.00 -6.78 3.12
CA VAL A 103 -0.61 -7.24 1.86
C VAL A 103 -1.19 -8.65 2.01
N ILE A 104 -0.49 -9.56 2.69
CA ILE A 104 -1.01 -10.90 2.99
C ILE A 104 -2.21 -10.83 3.93
N TRP A 105 -2.14 -10.00 4.97
CA TRP A 105 -3.22 -9.88 5.93
C TRP A 105 -4.49 -9.32 5.28
N ARG A 106 -4.40 -8.18 4.59
CA ARG A 106 -5.52 -7.49 3.93
C ARG A 106 -5.07 -6.71 2.68
N PRO A 107 -5.11 -7.34 1.49
CA PRO A 107 -4.75 -6.66 0.24
C PRO A 107 -5.89 -5.74 -0.19
N THR A 108 -5.84 -4.48 0.24
CA THR A 108 -6.79 -3.44 -0.20
C THR A 108 -6.23 -2.68 -1.39
N ARG A 109 -7.11 -2.10 -2.21
CA ARG A 109 -6.69 -1.26 -3.35
C ARG A 109 -5.78 -0.11 -2.91
N ALA A 110 -6.15 0.59 -1.83
CA ALA A 110 -5.35 1.69 -1.31
C ALA A 110 -3.95 1.24 -0.87
N LEU A 111 -3.85 0.10 -0.16
CA LEU A 111 -2.56 -0.45 0.28
C LEU A 111 -1.69 -0.85 -0.91
N LEU A 112 -2.26 -1.54 -1.91
CA LEU A 112 -1.54 -1.97 -3.11
C LEU A 112 -1.07 -0.79 -3.96
N THR A 113 -1.93 0.22 -4.16
CA THR A 113 -1.55 1.44 -4.88
C THR A 113 -0.46 2.21 -4.13
N ALA A 114 -0.58 2.36 -2.81
CA ALA A 114 0.44 3.00 -2.01
C ALA A 114 1.78 2.26 -2.14
N GLY A 115 1.84 0.96 -1.82
CA GLY A 115 3.11 0.22 -1.91
C GLY A 115 3.71 0.18 -3.32
N GLY A 116 2.88 0.08 -4.37
CA GLY A 116 3.36 0.17 -5.76
C GLY A 116 3.97 1.53 -6.10
N LEU A 117 3.36 2.64 -5.66
CA LEU A 117 3.93 3.97 -5.82
C LEU A 117 5.22 4.14 -4.98
N ALA A 118 5.35 3.42 -3.86
CA ALA A 118 6.53 3.46 -2.98
C ALA A 118 7.74 2.89 -3.69
N SER A 119 7.60 1.65 -4.15
CA SER A 119 8.63 0.96 -4.90
C SER A 119 8.97 1.72 -6.18
N LEU A 120 8.00 2.34 -6.86
CA LEU A 120 8.29 3.20 -8.01
C LEU A 120 9.14 4.42 -7.62
N GLY A 121 8.84 5.05 -6.49
CA GLY A 121 9.62 6.18 -5.98
C GLY A 121 11.07 5.78 -5.68
N VAL A 122 11.31 4.61 -5.09
CA VAL A 122 12.67 4.10 -4.83
C VAL A 122 13.41 3.82 -6.13
N VAL A 123 12.77 3.17 -7.12
CA VAL A 123 13.38 2.92 -8.44
C VAL A 123 13.74 4.24 -9.14
N VAL A 124 12.83 5.22 -9.12
CA VAL A 124 13.09 6.55 -9.72
C VAL A 124 14.25 7.24 -9.01
N LEU A 125 14.29 7.16 -7.68
CA LEU A 125 15.37 7.72 -6.89
C LEU A 125 16.71 7.09 -7.25
N TRP A 126 16.78 5.76 -7.28
CA TRP A 126 17.97 5.02 -7.69
C TRP A 126 18.40 5.41 -9.12
N LEU A 127 17.46 5.42 -10.06
CA LEU A 127 17.75 5.79 -11.44
C LEU A 127 18.29 7.23 -11.54
N ALA A 128 17.76 8.14 -10.74
CA ALA A 128 18.24 9.51 -10.66
C ALA A 128 19.70 9.57 -10.19
N THR A 129 20.11 8.77 -9.18
CA THR A 129 21.53 8.75 -8.76
C THR A 129 22.47 8.22 -9.84
N ARG A 130 21.98 7.36 -10.76
CA ARG A 130 22.79 6.79 -11.85
C ARG A 130 22.81 7.60 -13.13
N THR A 131 21.82 8.47 -13.32
CA THR A 131 21.63 9.22 -14.58
C THR A 131 21.97 10.69 -14.45
N ILE A 132 21.84 11.27 -13.24
CA ILE A 132 22.23 12.64 -12.96
C ILE A 132 23.70 12.61 -12.53
N ALA A 133 24.58 13.13 -13.38
CA ALA A 133 26.01 13.23 -13.07
C ALA A 133 26.21 14.06 -11.80
N ILE A 134 27.19 13.68 -10.98
CA ILE A 134 27.53 14.42 -9.77
C ILE A 134 27.89 15.85 -10.18
N PRO A 135 27.12 16.87 -9.75
CA PRO A 135 27.30 18.23 -10.24
C PRO A 135 28.57 18.88 -9.68
N LEU A 136 29.06 18.45 -8.51
CA LEU A 136 30.21 19.04 -7.81
C LEU A 136 30.96 17.98 -6.98
N GLY A 137 32.30 18.07 -6.91
CA GLY A 137 33.17 17.21 -6.10
C GLY A 137 34.27 16.49 -6.92
N PRO A 138 35.15 15.70 -6.28
CA PRO A 138 36.25 14.99 -6.96
C PRO A 138 35.79 13.99 -8.03
N ALA A 139 34.53 13.53 -7.96
CA ALA A 139 33.88 12.65 -8.92
C ALA A 139 32.89 13.40 -9.85
N ALA A 140 33.02 14.73 -9.98
CA ALA A 140 32.12 15.53 -10.82
C ALA A 140 32.17 15.08 -12.28
N GLY A 141 30.99 14.87 -12.87
CA GLY A 141 30.86 14.36 -14.25
C GLY A 141 30.91 12.82 -14.37
N GLU A 142 31.24 12.09 -13.31
CA GLU A 142 31.19 10.63 -13.30
C GLU A 142 29.79 10.11 -12.94
N LYS A 143 29.43 8.94 -13.48
CA LYS A 143 28.20 8.21 -13.14
C LYS A 143 28.55 7.07 -12.21
N GLU A 144 27.78 6.88 -11.14
CA GLU A 144 27.94 5.73 -10.25
C GLU A 144 27.77 4.41 -11.02
N ALA A 145 28.78 3.54 -10.96
CA ALA A 145 28.79 2.26 -11.67
C ALA A 145 27.72 1.31 -11.14
N PHE A 146 26.90 0.73 -12.03
CA PHE A 146 25.81 -0.19 -11.66
C PHE A 146 26.31 -1.37 -10.83
N GLY A 147 25.93 -1.41 -9.55
CA GLY A 147 26.15 -2.56 -8.69
C GLY A 147 25.18 -3.69 -9.03
N THR A 148 25.64 -4.94 -8.97
CA THR A 148 24.79 -6.11 -9.25
C THR A 148 23.60 -6.18 -8.30
N LEU A 149 23.81 -5.93 -7.01
CA LEU A 149 22.75 -5.92 -6.01
C LEU A 149 21.76 -4.78 -6.25
N ASP A 150 22.23 -3.60 -6.65
CA ASP A 150 21.38 -2.43 -6.89
C ASP A 150 20.43 -2.65 -8.07
N VAL A 151 20.95 -3.21 -9.17
CA VAL A 151 20.15 -3.56 -10.34
C VAL A 151 19.14 -4.65 -10.00
N LEU A 152 19.56 -5.69 -9.28
CA LEU A 152 18.66 -6.77 -8.87
C LEU A 152 17.56 -6.26 -7.95
N CYS A 153 17.89 -5.37 -7.01
CA CYS A 153 16.92 -4.72 -6.14
C CYS A 153 15.91 -3.93 -6.97
N SER A 154 16.39 -3.06 -7.85
CA SER A 154 15.56 -2.18 -8.68
C SER A 154 14.63 -2.97 -9.62
N VAL A 155 15.12 -4.07 -10.21
CA VAL A 155 14.28 -4.99 -10.99
C VAL A 155 13.19 -5.60 -10.11
N THR A 156 13.52 -6.03 -8.90
CA THR A 156 12.56 -6.62 -7.96
C THR A 156 11.53 -5.59 -7.49
N GLU A 157 11.93 -4.35 -7.28
CA GLU A 157 11.02 -3.26 -6.98
C GLU A 157 10.09 -2.95 -8.15
N LEU A 158 10.59 -2.90 -9.39
CA LEU A 158 9.76 -2.76 -10.59
C LEU A 158 8.75 -3.90 -10.72
N LEU A 159 9.15 -5.14 -10.43
CA LEU A 159 8.23 -6.27 -10.38
C LEU A 159 7.14 -6.06 -9.32
N THR A 160 7.50 -5.51 -8.15
CA THR A 160 6.54 -5.15 -7.10
C THR A 160 5.52 -4.12 -7.62
N VAL A 161 5.97 -3.08 -8.34
CA VAL A 161 5.09 -2.07 -8.96
C VAL A 161 4.08 -2.72 -9.91
N ILE A 162 4.57 -3.55 -10.84
CA ILE A 162 3.75 -4.22 -11.85
C ILE A 162 2.72 -5.13 -11.19
N LEU A 163 3.15 -5.96 -10.23
CA LEU A 163 2.27 -6.88 -9.52
C LEU A 163 1.22 -6.14 -8.70
N CYS A 164 1.55 -5.00 -8.09
CA CYS A 164 0.57 -4.15 -7.42
C CYS A 164 -0.48 -3.62 -8.39
N ALA A 165 -0.08 -3.14 -9.57
CA ALA A 165 -1.00 -2.67 -10.59
C ALA A 165 -1.93 -3.78 -11.09
N LEU A 166 -1.40 -4.97 -11.35
CA LEU A 166 -2.20 -6.15 -11.73
C LEU A 166 -3.18 -6.56 -10.62
N ALA A 167 -2.73 -6.56 -9.36
CA ALA A 167 -3.57 -6.86 -8.21
C ALA A 167 -4.74 -5.87 -8.08
N VAL A 168 -4.49 -4.57 -8.27
CA VAL A 168 -5.53 -3.54 -8.26
C VAL A 168 -6.56 -3.77 -9.36
N ARG A 169 -6.11 -4.01 -10.60
CA ARG A 169 -7.01 -4.30 -11.73
C ARG A 169 -7.88 -5.54 -11.47
N ALA A 170 -7.29 -6.59 -10.89
CA ALA A 170 -8.03 -7.81 -10.54
C ALA A 170 -9.08 -7.57 -9.44
N LEU A 171 -8.84 -6.66 -8.49
CA LEU A 171 -9.82 -6.26 -7.48
C LEU A 171 -10.98 -5.46 -8.10
N ASP A 172 -10.67 -4.52 -8.99
CA ASP A 172 -11.68 -3.68 -9.65
C ASP A 172 -12.63 -4.52 -10.53
N GLY A 173 -12.10 -5.51 -11.26
CA GLY A 173 -12.91 -6.45 -12.04
C GLY A 173 -13.91 -7.25 -11.19
N ARG A 174 -13.50 -7.70 -9.99
CA ARG A 174 -14.39 -8.43 -9.06
C ARG A 174 -15.52 -7.56 -8.52
N THR A 175 -15.24 -6.27 -8.26
CA THR A 175 -16.27 -5.33 -7.80
C THR A 175 -17.29 -5.02 -8.89
N SER A 176 -16.85 -4.89 -10.15
CA SER A 176 -17.72 -4.65 -11.30
C SER A 176 -18.68 -5.82 -11.55
N VAL A 177 -18.16 -7.05 -11.60
CA VAL A 177 -18.97 -8.27 -11.80
C VAL A 177 -20.01 -8.45 -10.70
N ARG A 178 -19.64 -8.19 -9.43
CA ARG A 178 -20.58 -8.28 -8.31
C ARG A 178 -21.70 -7.24 -8.39
N SER A 179 -21.40 -6.02 -8.85
CA SER A 179 -22.42 -4.98 -9.04
C SER A 179 -23.39 -5.33 -10.16
N ALA A 180 -22.91 -5.97 -11.23
CA ALA A 180 -23.75 -6.40 -12.34
C ALA A 180 -24.67 -7.58 -11.98
N LEU A 181 -24.20 -8.50 -11.13
CA LEU A 181 -24.94 -9.69 -10.67
C LEU A 181 -25.95 -9.42 -9.56
N MET A 182 -25.94 -8.24 -8.94
CA MET A 182 -26.98 -7.83 -7.99
C MET A 182 -27.87 -6.78 -8.65
N PRO A 183 -28.91 -7.19 -9.40
CA PRO A 183 -29.96 -6.27 -9.80
C PRO A 183 -30.43 -5.51 -8.57
N SER A 184 -30.53 -4.18 -8.69
CA SER A 184 -31.12 -3.34 -7.65
C SER A 184 -32.43 -3.98 -7.24
N ALA A 185 -32.48 -4.56 -6.05
CA ALA A 185 -33.73 -4.98 -5.45
C ALA A 185 -34.48 -3.68 -5.16
N SER A 186 -35.20 -3.17 -6.17
CA SER A 186 -36.32 -2.27 -5.97
C SER A 186 -37.28 -3.06 -5.10
N VAL A 187 -37.17 -2.90 -3.78
CA VAL A 187 -38.19 -3.36 -2.84
C VAL A 187 -39.48 -2.72 -3.32
N PRO A 188 -40.44 -3.49 -3.85
CA PRO A 188 -41.73 -2.92 -4.15
C PRO A 188 -42.29 -2.45 -2.81
N SER A 189 -42.51 -1.15 -2.67
CA SER A 189 -43.32 -0.62 -1.58
C SER A 189 -44.74 -1.12 -1.81
N ALA A 190 -45.00 -2.38 -1.45
CA ALA A 190 -46.36 -2.88 -1.35
C ALA A 190 -47.07 -2.00 -0.32
N GLY A 191 -48.07 -1.26 -0.80
CA GLY A 191 -48.88 -0.39 0.03
C GLY A 191 -49.45 -1.20 1.19
N PHE A 192 -48.96 -0.92 2.39
CA PHE A 192 -49.63 -1.30 3.61
C PHE A 192 -50.74 -0.28 3.82
N GLU A 193 -51.93 -0.56 3.27
CA GLU A 193 -53.16 0.07 3.72
C GLU A 193 -53.61 -0.66 5.00
N PRO A 194 -53.51 -0.05 6.19
CA PRO A 194 -54.11 -0.62 7.38
C PRO A 194 -55.64 -0.53 7.25
N ALA A 195 -56.30 -1.68 7.12
CA ALA A 195 -57.75 -1.75 7.21
C ALA A 195 -58.18 -1.29 8.62
N THR A 196 -58.79 -0.11 8.71
CA THR A 196 -59.45 0.38 9.92
C THR A 196 -60.69 -0.48 10.21
N PRO A 197 -60.80 -1.13 11.37
CA PRO A 197 -62.03 -1.82 11.74
C PRO A 197 -63.13 -0.79 12.00
N ALA A 198 -64.26 -0.96 11.32
CA ALA A 198 -65.46 -0.17 11.53
C ALA A 198 -65.93 -0.30 12.99
N LEU A 199 -65.87 0.80 13.74
CA LEU A 199 -66.44 0.92 15.07
C LEU A 199 -67.96 0.99 14.93
N GLY A 200 -68.64 -0.10 15.29
CA GLY A 200 -70.10 -0.19 15.26
C GLY A 200 -70.75 0.86 16.16
N ASP A 201 -71.68 1.60 15.58
CA ASP A 201 -72.61 2.50 16.25
C ASP A 201 -73.57 1.68 17.14
N GLY A 202 -73.36 1.77 18.45
CA GLY A 202 -74.22 1.18 19.48
C GLY A 202 -74.88 2.26 20.32
N ARG A 203 -75.76 3.07 19.73
CA ARG A 203 -76.53 4.10 20.46
C ARG A 203 -78.05 4.00 20.22
N SER A 204 -78.71 3.16 21.04
CA SER A 204 -80.15 3.17 21.30
C SER A 204 -80.37 2.79 22.78
N LYS A 205 -80.45 3.76 23.70
CA LYS A 205 -81.68 4.33 24.32
C LYS A 205 -82.58 3.32 25.07
N CYS A 206 -82.60 3.42 26.41
CA CYS A 206 -83.79 3.42 27.26
C CYS A 206 -83.41 3.64 28.75
N LEU A 207 -83.53 4.90 29.21
CA LEU A 207 -84.16 5.36 30.45
C LEU A 207 -84.13 6.90 30.47
#